data_AF-A0A1V5LHT6-F1
#
_entry.id   AF-A0A1V5LHT6-F1
#
_cell.length_a   1.000
_cell.length_b   1.000
_cell.length_c   1.000
_cell.angle_alpha   90.00
_cell.angle_beta   90.00
_cell.angle_gamma   90.00
#
_symmetry.space_group_name_H-M   'P 1'
#
loop_
_entity.id
_entity.type
_entity.pdbx_description
1 polymer ?
#
loop_
_entity_poly.entity_id
_entity_poly.type
_entity_poly.pdbx_seq_one_letter_code
_entity_poly.pdbx_strand_id
1 'polypeptide(L)'
;MPATQGVAFGEKDVVLYAHHQCAPKPTATVAVKAGDQPILVLGATPKGGRIACVLATPFGEADNGDTAFWDAPAWQTLMRNTVGWLVKH
;
A
#
# COMPACT_ATOMS: atom_id res chain seq x y z
N MET A 1 12.69 2.20 -1.16
CA MET A 1 12.66 0.91 -0.42
C MET A 1 12.33 -0.19 -1.42
N PRO A 2 12.68 -1.48 -1.19
CA PRO A 2 12.39 -2.54 -2.17
C PRO A 2 10.91 -2.60 -2.59
N ALA A 3 9.98 -2.42 -1.63
CA ALA A 3 8.54 -2.40 -1.90
C ALA A 3 8.12 -1.33 -2.93
N THR A 4 8.70 -0.14 -2.89
CA THR A 4 8.26 1.01 -3.71
C THR A 4 9.09 1.23 -4.97
N GLN A 5 10.04 0.34 -5.28
CA GLN A 5 10.92 0.51 -6.43
C GLN A 5 10.15 0.41 -7.75
N GLY A 6 10.23 1.46 -8.57
CA GLY A 6 9.56 1.51 -9.88
C GLY A 6 8.04 1.64 -9.80
N VAL A 7 7.48 2.00 -8.63
CA VAL A 7 6.05 2.22 -8.45
C VAL A 7 5.73 3.69 -8.69
N ALA A 8 4.84 3.97 -9.65
CA ALA A 8 4.30 5.30 -9.92
C ALA A 8 2.81 5.18 -10.25
N PHE A 9 1.96 5.71 -9.37
CA PHE A 9 0.51 5.79 -9.60
C PHE A 9 0.18 6.97 -10.51
N GLY A 10 -0.86 6.82 -11.32
CA GLY A 10 -1.41 7.89 -12.15
C GLY A 10 -2.31 8.84 -11.37
N GLU A 11 -2.57 10.01 -11.94
CA GLU A 11 -3.42 11.05 -11.31
C GLU A 11 -4.89 10.62 -11.15
N LYS A 12 -5.33 9.63 -11.92
CA LYS A 12 -6.71 9.09 -11.92
C LYS A 12 -6.85 7.79 -11.12
N ASP A 13 -5.79 7.32 -10.47
CA ASP A 13 -5.86 6.12 -9.66
C ASP A 13 -6.49 6.47 -8.31
N VAL A 14 -7.69 5.95 -8.06
CA VAL A 14 -8.46 6.27 -6.84
C VAL A 14 -8.31 5.18 -5.79
N VAL A 15 -8.00 5.61 -4.57
CA VAL A 15 -7.93 4.73 -3.40
C VAL A 15 -9.21 4.86 -2.58
N LEU A 16 -9.87 3.73 -2.37
CA LEU A 16 -11.05 3.65 -1.50
C LEU A 16 -10.64 3.30 -0.08
N TYR A 17 -11.33 3.92 0.88
CA TYR A 17 -11.15 3.69 2.31
C TYR A 17 -12.48 3.29 2.94
N ALA A 18 -12.49 2.22 3.73
CA ALA A 18 -13.63 1.88 4.57
C ALA A 18 -13.30 2.10 6.06
N HIS A 19 -13.98 3.07 6.67
CA HIS A 19 -14.28 3.26 8.11
C HIS A 19 -13.18 3.16 9.20
N HIS A 20 -11.96 2.69 8.93
CA HIS A 20 -10.90 2.54 9.94
C HIS A 20 -9.59 3.17 9.48
N GLN A 21 -9.41 4.45 9.80
CA GLN A 21 -8.11 5.10 9.70
C GLN A 21 -7.21 4.60 10.82
N CYS A 22 -6.13 3.90 10.47
CA CYS A 22 -5.16 3.39 11.44
C CYS A 22 -3.97 4.34 11.59
N ALA A 23 -3.53 4.56 12.84
CA ALA A 23 -2.28 5.24 13.12
C ALA A 23 -1.10 4.26 13.06
N PRO A 24 -0.07 4.50 12.23
CA PRO A 24 1.16 3.71 12.25
C PRO A 24 1.84 3.80 13.62
N LYS A 25 2.44 2.68 14.07
CA LYS A 25 3.32 2.70 15.25
C LYS A 25 4.54 3.59 14.98
N PRO A 26 5.17 4.20 16.00
CA PRO A 26 6.37 5.03 15.81
C PRO A 26 7.54 4.30 15.13
N THR A 27 7.62 2.98 15.29
CA THR A 27 8.67 2.14 14.68
C THR A 27 8.31 1.63 13.28
N ALA A 28 7.10 1.91 12.80
CA ALA A 28 6.65 1.50 11.48
C ALA A 28 7.11 2.51 10.42
N THR A 29 7.26 2.04 9.18
CA THR A 29 7.56 2.89 8.02
C THR A 29 6.32 3.03 7.16
N VAL A 30 5.85 4.25 6.93
CA VAL A 30 4.82 4.53 5.94
C VAL A 30 5.48 4.56 4.56
N ALA A 31 5.29 3.50 3.78
CA ALA A 31 5.92 3.33 2.48
C ALA A 31 5.15 4.02 1.34
N VAL A 32 3.81 4.04 1.42
CA VAL A 32 2.93 4.68 0.44
C VAL A 32 1.84 5.45 1.17
N LYS A 33 1.49 6.63 0.65
CA LYS A 33 0.36 7.43 1.07
C LYS A 33 -0.52 7.77 -0.14
N ALA A 34 -1.80 8.07 0.10
CA ALA A 34 -2.63 8.82 -0.83
C ALA A 34 -3.09 10.10 -0.11
N GLY A 35 -2.56 11.24 -0.55
CA GLY A 35 -2.57 12.47 0.26
C GLY A 35 -1.82 12.25 1.58
N ASP A 36 -2.45 12.60 2.69
CA ASP A 36 -1.89 12.41 4.04
C ASP A 36 -2.16 11.04 4.65
N GLN A 37 -3.00 10.24 4.01
CA GLN A 37 -3.45 8.95 4.55
C GLN A 37 -2.47 7.82 4.19
N PRO A 38 -2.03 7.00 5.16
CA PRO A 38 -1.16 5.87 4.90
C PRO A 38 -1.90 4.76 4.14
N ILE A 39 -1.25 4.21 3.10
CA ILE A 39 -1.77 3.09 2.30
C ILE A 39 -1.00 1.81 2.55
N LEU A 40 0.32 1.88 2.55
CA LEU A 40 1.18 0.75 2.83
C LEU A 40 2.09 1.10 4.00
N VAL A 41 1.95 0.35 5.08
CA VAL A 41 2.78 0.48 6.28
C VAL A 41 3.61 -0.79 6.43
N LEU A 42 4.92 -0.61 6.57
CA LEU A 42 5.89 -1.68 6.79
C LEU A 42 6.33 -1.69 8.24
N GLY A 43 6.65 -2.88 8.76
CA GLY A 43 7.16 -3.03 10.12
C GLY A 43 7.90 -4.34 10.32
N ALA A 44 8.21 -4.62 11.57
CA ALA A 44 8.83 -5.87 11.98
C ALA A 44 8.23 -6.39 13.28
N THR A 45 8.22 -7.70 13.44
CA THR A 45 7.98 -8.36 14.72
C THR A 45 9.20 -8.22 15.62
N PRO A 46 9.07 -8.37 16.96
CA PRO A 46 10.22 -8.37 17.87
C PRO A 46 11.29 -9.43 17.54
N LYS A 47 10.90 -10.51 16.83
CA LYS A 47 11.80 -11.59 16.40
C LYS A 47 12.44 -11.35 15.01
N GLY A 48 12.25 -10.16 14.42
CA GLY A 48 12.84 -9.80 13.13
C GLY A 48 12.04 -10.20 11.89
N GLY A 49 10.88 -10.86 12.06
CA GLY A 49 9.97 -11.14 10.93
C GLY A 49 9.38 -9.85 10.34
N ARG A 50 9.27 -9.78 9.01
CA ARG A 50 8.78 -8.61 8.26
C ARG A 50 7.25 -8.56 8.25
N ILE A 51 6.68 -7.36 8.36
CA ILE A 51 5.23 -7.10 8.33
C ILE A 51 4.93 -6.07 7.24
N ALA A 52 3.87 -6.28 6.48
CA ALA A 52 3.26 -5.27 5.62
C ALA A 52 1.76 -5.20 5.89
N CYS A 53 1.25 -4.00 6.12
CA CYS A 53 -0.18 -3.72 6.29
C CYS A 53 -0.65 -2.82 5.15
N VAL A 54 -1.57 -3.31 4.34
CA VAL A 54 -2.32 -2.51 3.36
C VAL A 54 -3.53 -1.91 4.08
N LEU A 55 -3.65 -0.59 4.06
CA LEU A 55 -4.71 0.19 4.72
C LEU A 55 -5.75 0.75 3.74
N ALA A 56 -5.66 0.35 2.46
CA ALA A 56 -6.68 0.59 1.45
C ALA A 56 -7.63 -0.60 1.36
N THR A 57 -8.88 -0.35 0.98
CA THR A 57 -9.88 -1.41 0.78
C THR A 57 -10.06 -1.69 -0.71
N PRO A 58 -9.88 -2.95 -1.17
CA PRO A 58 -10.09 -3.32 -2.57
C PRO A 58 -11.57 -3.60 -2.88
N PHE A 59 -12.48 -2.83 -2.28
CA PHE A 59 -13.92 -3.01 -2.38
C PHE A 59 -14.56 -1.68 -2.75
N GLY A 60 -15.64 -1.75 -3.53
CA GLY A 60 -16.37 -0.60 -4.03
C GLY A 60 -16.18 -0.42 -5.53
N GLU A 61 -16.61 0.73 -6.03
CA GLU A 61 -16.54 1.11 -7.43
C GLU A 61 -15.83 2.46 -7.53
N ALA A 62 -14.90 2.59 -8.48
CA ALA A 62 -14.31 3.88 -8.82
C ALA A 62 -15.34 4.70 -9.61
N ASP A 63 -15.28 6.03 -9.47
CA ASP A 63 -16.16 6.93 -10.22
C ASP A 63 -15.86 6.87 -11.74
N ASN A 64 -16.83 7.32 -12.54
CA ASN A 64 -16.72 7.29 -14.00
C ASN A 64 -15.51 8.09 -14.50
N GLY A 65 -14.56 7.38 -15.13
CA GLY A 65 -13.36 7.97 -15.72
C GLY A 65 -12.12 7.87 -14.83
N ASP A 66 -12.27 7.37 -13.60
CA ASP A 66 -11.18 7.02 -12.70
C ASP A 66 -10.84 5.53 -12.78
N THR A 67 -9.66 5.17 -12.28
CA THR A 67 -9.19 3.78 -12.21
C THR A 67 -9.10 3.38 -10.75
N ALA A 68 -9.78 2.31 -10.35
CA ALA A 68 -9.60 1.79 -9.01
C ALA A 68 -8.14 1.40 -8.78
N PHE A 69 -7.55 1.80 -7.66
CA PHE A 69 -6.11 1.61 -7.45
C PHE A 69 -5.65 0.16 -7.60
N TRP A 70 -6.51 -0.83 -7.29
CA TRP A 70 -6.17 -2.24 -7.41
C TRP A 70 -6.05 -2.73 -8.86
N ASP A 71 -6.68 -2.03 -9.79
CA ASP A 71 -6.60 -2.29 -11.24
C ASP A 71 -5.41 -1.55 -11.89
N ALA A 72 -4.79 -0.60 -11.17
CA ALA A 72 -3.63 0.14 -11.67
C ALA A 72 -2.38 -0.75 -11.81
N PRO A 73 -1.61 -0.67 -12.91
CA PRO A 73 -0.35 -1.42 -13.06
C PRO A 73 0.67 -1.15 -11.94
N ALA A 74 0.64 0.07 -11.39
CA ALA A 74 1.46 0.48 -10.26
C ALA A 74 1.19 -0.37 -9.01
N TRP A 75 -0.08 -0.70 -8.73
CA TRP A 75 -0.47 -1.54 -7.62
C TRP A 75 0.06 -2.97 -7.76
N GLN A 76 -0.04 -3.54 -8.95
CA GLN A 76 0.47 -4.88 -9.23
C GLN A 76 1.98 -4.96 -8.99
N THR A 77 2.71 -3.92 -9.39
CA THR A 77 4.16 -3.79 -9.14
C THR A 77 4.45 -3.64 -7.64
N LEU A 78 3.71 -2.76 -6.95
CA LEU A 78 3.84 -2.55 -5.51
C LEU A 78 3.62 -3.84 -4.71
N MET A 79 2.56 -4.60 -5.04
CA MET A 79 2.25 -5.85 -4.36
C MET A 79 3.31 -6.93 -4.64
N ARG A 80 3.75 -7.06 -5.89
CA ARG A 80 4.86 -7.98 -6.24
C ARG A 80 6.11 -7.69 -5.43
N ASN A 81 6.52 -6.43 -5.38
CA ASN A 81 7.71 -6.01 -4.64
C ASN A 81 7.54 -6.21 -3.13
N THR A 82 6.35 -5.91 -2.60
CA THR A 82 6.04 -6.07 -1.17
C THR A 82 6.07 -7.53 -0.76
N VAL A 83 5.42 -8.41 -1.53
CA VAL A 83 5.47 -9.87 -1.28
C VAL A 83 6.88 -10.39 -1.42
N GLY A 84 7.61 -9.98 -2.46
CA GLY A 84 9.03 -10.34 -2.63
C GLY A 84 9.90 -9.92 -1.45
N TRP A 85 9.66 -8.73 -0.89
CA TRP A 85 10.32 -8.26 0.33
C TRP A 85 9.90 -9.06 1.56
N LEU A 86 8.64 -9.47 1.69
CA LEU A 86 8.16 -10.27 2.83
C LEU A 86 8.78 -11.67 2.87
N VAL A 87 8.93 -12.32 1.71
CA VAL A 87 9.37 -13.72 1.64
C VAL A 87 10.88 -13.90 1.51
N LYS A 88 11.62 -12.84 1.17
CA LYS A 88 13.08 -12.92 1.00
C LYS A 88 13.76 -13.05 2.38
N HIS A 89 14.41 -14.18 2.63
CA HIS A 89 15.27 -14.41 3.80
C HIS A 89 16.46 -13.45 3.81
#